data_AF-A0A2V5M4X5-F1
#
_entry.id   AF-A0A2V5M4X5-F1
#
_cell.length_a   1.000
_cell.length_b   1.000
_cell.length_c   1.000
_cell.angle_alpha   90.00
_cell.angle_beta   90.00
_cell.angle_gamma   90.00
#
_symmetry.space_group_name_H-M   'P 1'
#
loop_
_entity.id
_entity.type
_entity.pdbx_description
1 polymer ?
#
loop_
_entity_poly.entity_id
_entity_poly.type
_entity_poly.pdbx_seq_one_letter_code
_entity_poly.pdbx_strand_id
1 'polypeptide(L)' 'MRNLAITYAWAGEKDLAFKQLEELLPLYAPLSYGQLKLHPWWDPLRDDPRFEKIMEESKKPVALR' A
#
# COMPACT_ATOMS: atom_id res chain seq x y z
N MET A 1 -3.01 10.53 0.20
CA MET A 1 -4.35 10.06 -0.21
C MET A 1 -4.22 8.72 -0.94
N ARG A 2 -5.09 7.74 -0.68
CA ARG A 2 -5.00 6.38 -1.30
C ARG A 2 -5.03 6.40 -2.84
N ASN A 3 -5.89 7.23 -3.44
CA ASN A 3 -6.06 7.28 -4.89
C ASN A 3 -4.75 7.64 -5.61
N LEU A 4 -3.90 8.47 -5.00
CA LEU A 4 -2.61 8.85 -5.58
C LEU A 4 -1.64 7.65 -5.66
N ALA A 5 -1.61 6.80 -4.65
CA ALA A 5 -0.80 5.58 -4.65
C ALA A 5 -1.25 4.61 -5.75
N ILE A 6 -2.57 4.50 -5.97
CA ILE A 6 -3.16 3.68 -7.04
C ILE A 6 -2.77 4.26 -8.41
N THR A 7 -2.90 5.57 -8.61
CA THR A 7 -2.52 6.24 -9.86
C THR A 7 -1.05 5.97 -10.20
N TYR A 8 -0.14 6.11 -9.23
CA TYR A 8 1.27 5.81 -9.45
C TYR A 8 1.52 4.34 -9.78
N ALA A 9 0.86 3.41 -9.08
CA ALA A 9 0.98 1.98 -9.38
C ALA A 9 0.58 1.66 -10.83
N TRP A 10 -0.52 2.26 -11.30
CA TRP A 10 -1.02 2.04 -12.66
C TRP A 10 -0.20 2.74 -13.73
N ALA A 11 0.41 3.88 -13.41
CA ALA A 11 1.34 4.58 -14.29
C ALA A 11 2.72 3.89 -14.40
N GLY A 12 2.98 2.86 -13.58
CA GLY A 12 4.29 2.19 -13.52
C GLY A 12 5.32 2.94 -12.65
N GLU A 13 4.92 4.02 -11.99
CA GLU A 13 5.73 4.85 -11.09
C GLU A 13 5.86 4.20 -9.71
N LYS A 14 6.48 3.01 -9.67
CA LYS A 14 6.49 2.13 -8.48
C LYS A 14 7.08 2.81 -7.24
N ASP A 15 8.16 3.59 -7.41
CA ASP A 15 8.83 4.26 -6.28
C ASP A 15 7.92 5.30 -5.62
N LEU A 16 7.17 6.07 -6.42
CA LEU A 16 6.18 7.03 -5.92
C LEU A 16 4.99 6.31 -5.28
N ALA A 17 4.55 5.19 -5.85
CA ALA A 17 3.49 4.37 -5.27
C ALA A 17 3.87 3.86 -3.88
N PHE A 18 5.07 3.28 -3.73
CA PHE A 18 5.55 2.75 -2.45
C PHE A 18 5.74 3.84 -1.41
N LYS A 19 6.35 4.97 -1.77
CA LYS A 19 6.45 6.14 -0.87
C LYS A 19 5.08 6.52 -0.32
N GLN A 20 4.07 6.56 -1.20
CA GLN A 20 2.73 6.96 -0.81
C GLN A 20 2.04 5.90 0.07
N LEU A 21 2.30 4.61 -0.14
CA LEU A 21 1.81 3.53 0.71
C LEU A 21 2.42 3.60 2.12
N GLU A 22 3.73 3.84 2.22
CA GLU A 22 4.43 3.98 3.50
C GLU A 22 3.91 5.15 4.34
N GLU A 23 3.59 6.28 3.72
CA GLU A 23 2.97 7.44 4.40
C GLU A 23 1.55 7.15 4.89
N LEU A 24 0.83 6.25 4.23
CA LEU A 24 -0.57 5.94 4.54
C LEU A 24 -0.74 4.77 5.52
N LEU A 25 0.21 3.84 5.59
CA LEU A 25 0.16 2.66 6.47
C LEU A 25 -0.12 3.00 7.95
N PRO A 26 0.45 4.06 8.55
CA PRO A 26 0.15 4.43 9.94
C PRO A 26 -1.25 5.02 10.13
N LEU A 27 -1.94 5.37 9.05
CA LEU A 27 -3.26 6.00 9.10
C LEU A 27 -4.34 4.92 9.13
N TYR A 28 -5.27 5.02 10.07
CA TYR A 28 -6.28 3.98 10.34
C TYR A 28 -7.30 3.74 9.22
N ALA A 29 -7.52 4.72 8.33
CA ALA A 29 -8.64 4.74 7.38
C ALA A 29 -8.30 4.46 5.90
N PRO A 30 -7.13 4.85 5.35
CA PRO A 30 -6.91 4.79 3.91
C PRO A 30 -6.44 3.43 3.39
N LEU A 31 -5.93 2.50 4.20
CA LEU A 31 -5.40 1.22 3.71
C LEU A 31 -5.59 0.11 4.74
N SER A 32 -6.04 -1.06 4.29
CA SER A 32 -6.14 -2.27 5.13
C SER A 32 -5.45 -3.45 4.43
N TYR A 33 -5.00 -4.42 5.23
CA TYR A 33 -4.41 -5.66 4.71
C TYR A 33 -5.33 -6.37 3.70
N GLY A 34 -6.64 -6.46 4.01
CA GLY A 34 -7.60 -7.10 3.11
C GLY A 34 -7.68 -6.40 1.75
N GLN A 35 -7.62 -5.06 1.75
CA GLN A 35 -7.61 -4.30 0.51
C GLN A 35 -6.32 -4.54 -0.29
N LEU A 36 -5.16 -4.48 0.37
CA LEU A 36 -3.86 -4.73 -0.27
C LEU A 36 -3.80 -6.14 -0.88
N LYS A 37 -4.34 -7.14 -0.18
CA LYS A 37 -4.32 -8.54 -0.62
C LYS A 37 -5.27 -8.84 -1.77
N LEU A 38 -6.50 -8.33 -1.70
CA LEU A 38 -7.61 -8.80 -2.53
C LEU A 38 -7.92 -7.88 -3.71
N HIS A 39 -7.59 -6.59 -3.62
CA HIS A 39 -7.98 -5.64 -4.66
C HIS A 39 -6.99 -5.66 -5.85
N PRO A 40 -7.46 -5.77 -7.10
CA PRO A 40 -6.58 -5.79 -8.29
C PRO A 40 -5.85 -4.46 -8.57
N TRP A 41 -6.12 -3.42 -7.78
CA TRP A 41 -5.44 -2.12 -7.93
C TRP A 41 -3.94 -2.23 -7.72
N TRP A 42 -3.52 -3.22 -6.93
CA TRP A 42 -2.14 -3.43 -6.52
C TRP A 42 -1.41 -4.48 -7.36
N ASP A 43 -2.07 -5.08 -8.36
CA ASP A 43 -1.46 -6.09 -9.22
C ASP A 43 -0.14 -5.60 -9.86
N PRO A 44 0.00 -4.34 -10.31
CA PRO A 44 1.28 -3.83 -10.84
C PRO A 44 2.44 -3.82 -9.83
N LEU A 45 2.15 -3.89 -8.53
CA LEU A 45 3.15 -3.88 -7.45
C LEU A 45 3.44 -5.27 -6.89
N ARG A 46 2.62 -6.30 -7.18
CA ARG A 46 2.72 -7.63 -6.54
C ARG A 46 4.05 -8.35 -6.81
N ASP A 47 4.65 -8.11 -7.98
CA ASP A 47 5.94 -8.73 -8.33
C ASP A 47 7.14 -7.99 -7.70
N ASP A 48 6.90 -6.88 -6.99
CA ASP A 48 7.94 -6.11 -6.32
C ASP A 48 8.10 -6.57 -4.86
N PRO A 49 9.30 -7.01 -4.41
CA PRO A 49 9.53 -7.48 -3.05
C PRO A 49 9.15 -6.48 -1.94
N ARG A 50 9.10 -5.17 -2.24
CA ARG A 50 8.67 -4.14 -1.29
C ARG A 50 7.19 -4.28 -0.92
N PHE A 51 6.37 -4.87 -1.80
CA PHE A 51 4.95 -5.08 -1.56
C PHE A 51 4.69 -6.04 -0.40
N GLU A 52 5.51 -7.09 -0.29
CA GLU A 52 5.44 -8.04 0.83
C GLU A 52 5.70 -7.34 2.17
N LYS A 53 6.64 -6.38 2.21
CA LYS A 53 6.89 -5.56 3.40
C LYS A 53 5.66 -4.73 3.78
N ILE A 54 5.03 -4.05 2.81
CA ILE A 54 3.80 -3.27 3.04
C ILE A 54 2.68 -4.16 3.59
N MET A 55 2.55 -5.37 3.04
CA MET A 55 1.56 -6.36 3.46
C MET A 55 1.79 -6.80 4.91
N GLU A 56 3.03 -7.13 5.31
CA GLU A 56 3.34 -7.50 6.69
C GLU A 56 3.13 -6.34 7.67
N GLU A 57 3.52 -5.12 7.31
CA GLU A 57 3.28 -3.95 8.15
C GLU A 57 1.77 -3.69 8.34
N SER A 58 0.97 -3.88 7.30
CA SER A 58 -0.49 -3.66 7.37
C SER A 58 -1.26 -4.66 8.25
N LYS A 59 -0.63 -5.78 8.64
CA LYS A 59 -1.21 -6.76 9.58
C LYS A 59 -1.01 -6.34 11.04
N LYS A 60 -0.04 -5.46 11.31
CA LYS A 60 0.26 -5.04 12.68
C LYS A 60 -0.89 -4.20 13.22
N PRO A 61 -1.22 -4.32 14.51
CA PRO A 61 -2.12 -3.38 15.15
C PRO A 61 -1.56 -1.98 14.97
N VAL A 62 -2.37 -1.05 14.47
CA VAL A 62 -1.97 0.35 14.42
C VAL A 62 -1.74 0.79 15.85
N ALA A 63 -0.55 1.31 16.14
CA ALA A 63 -0.22 1.81 17.46
C ALA A 63 -1.14 2.99 17.79
N LEU A 64 -2.07 2.77 18.72
CA LEU A 64 -2.88 3.83 19.31
C LEU A 64 -1.91 4.71 20.12
N ARG A 65 -1.70 5.95 19.67
CA ARG A 65 -1.02 6.99 20.44
C ARG A 65 -2.03 7.77 21.27
#